data_AF-A0A7J4JTY3-F1
#
_entry.id   AF-A0A7J4JTY3-F1
#
_cell.length_a   1.000
_cell.length_b   1.000
_cell.length_c   1.000
_cell.angle_alpha   90.00
_cell.angle_beta   90.00
_cell.angle_gamma   90.00
#
_symmetry.space_group_name_H-M   'P 1'
#
loop_
_entity.id
_entity.type
_entity.pdbx_description
1 polymer ?
#
loop_
_entity_poly.entity_id
_entity_poly.type
_entity_poly.pdbx_seq_one_letter_code
_entity_poly.pdbx_strand_id
1 'polypeptide(L)'
;MTKKAISQLRSLGTSELEEKLNDAKAKLAKEKSSQSAGTRPEKPATIGNLKKQIARCMTLISEKQRAKEKTLSENKTKGGIGK
;
A
#
# COMPACT_ATOMS: atom_id res chain seq x y z
N MET A 1 -11.48 10.18 -3.14
CA MET A 1 -11.46 8.93 -2.35
C MET A 1 -12.15 9.19 -1.01
N THR A 2 -13.20 8.44 -0.70
CA THR A 2 -13.99 8.54 0.54
C THR A 2 -13.28 7.84 1.71
N LYS A 3 -13.50 8.30 2.95
CA LYS A 3 -12.90 7.72 4.18
C LYS A 3 -13.09 6.20 4.30
N LYS A 4 -14.19 5.66 3.76
CA LYS A 4 -14.55 4.23 3.79
C LYS A 4 -13.49 3.33 3.12
N ALA A 5 -12.85 3.80 2.05
CA ALA A 5 -11.87 3.02 1.29
C ALA A 5 -10.56 2.75 2.06
N ILE A 6 -10.15 3.64 2.97
CA ILE A 6 -8.91 3.47 3.74
C ILE A 6 -9.09 2.39 4.82
N SER A 7 -10.27 2.36 5.46
CA SER A 7 -10.58 1.32 6.45
C SER A 7 -10.59 -0.07 5.82
N GLN A 8 -11.11 -0.20 4.59
CA GLN A 8 -11.07 -1.46 3.86
C GLN A 8 -9.64 -1.92 3.57
N LEU A 9 -8.76 -1.00 3.15
CA LEU A 9 -7.35 -1.34 2.90
C LEU A 9 -6.62 -1.81 4.18
N ARG A 10 -6.96 -1.26 5.36
CA ARG A 10 -6.39 -1.72 6.63
C ARG A 10 -6.77 -3.16 6.98
N SER A 11 -7.98 -3.56 6.60
CA SER A 11 -8.48 -4.93 6.84
C SER A 11 -7.83 -5.98 5.94
N LEU A 12 -7.20 -5.58 4.84
CA LEU A 12 -6.52 -6.49 3.92
C LEU A 12 -5.23 -7.05 4.54
N GLY A 13 -4.86 -8.26 4.11
CA GLY A 13 -3.55 -8.85 4.41
C GLY A 13 -2.41 -8.07 3.74
N THR A 14 -1.17 -8.28 4.19
CA THR A 14 0.01 -7.65 3.58
C THR A 14 0.15 -8.05 2.11
N SER A 15 -0.07 -9.32 1.78
CA SER A 15 0.03 -9.83 0.41
C SER A 15 -1.02 -9.21 -0.54
N GLU A 16 -2.26 -9.06 -0.08
CA GLU A 16 -3.34 -8.35 -0.81
C GLU A 16 -3.00 -6.87 -1.05
N LEU A 17 -2.35 -6.21 -0.07
CA LEU A 17 -1.89 -4.83 -0.23
C LEU A 17 -0.76 -4.72 -1.25
N GLU A 18 0.13 -5.71 -1.31
CA GLU A 18 1.20 -5.78 -2.31
C GLU A 18 0.65 -6.02 -3.71
N GLU A 19 -0.34 -6.90 -3.86
CA GLU A 19 -1.02 -7.12 -5.14
C GLU A 19 -1.67 -5.82 -5.65
N LYS A 20 -2.44 -5.14 -4.80
CA LYS A 20 -3.04 -3.83 -5.12
C LYS A 20 -2.02 -2.75 -5.44
N LEU A 21 -0.85 -2.80 -4.80
CA LEU A 21 0.25 -1.89 -5.07
C LEU A 21 0.87 -2.15 -6.45
N ASN A 22 1.07 -3.41 -6.83
CA ASN A 22 1.58 -3.78 -8.15
C ASN A 22 0.58 -3.43 -9.27
N ASP A 23 -0.72 -3.71 -9.07
CA ASP A 23 -1.77 -3.29 -10.00
C ASP A 23 -1.79 -1.76 -10.19
N ALA A 24 -1.70 -0.99 -9.09
CA ALA A 24 -1.68 0.47 -9.17
C ALA A 24 -0.44 1.00 -9.89
N LYS A 25 0.73 0.36 -9.71
CA LYS A 25 1.96 0.70 -10.43
C LYS A 25 1.85 0.39 -11.92
N ALA A 26 1.30 -0.77 -12.29
CA ALA A 26 1.11 -1.17 -13.68
C ALA A 26 0.17 -0.19 -14.42
N LYS A 27 -0.95 0.17 -13.77
CA LYS A 27 -1.88 1.19 -14.28
C LYS A 27 -1.21 2.55 -14.44
N LEU A 28 -0.40 2.97 -13.46
CA LEU A 28 0.33 4.23 -13.53
C LEU A 28 1.33 4.25 -14.69
N ALA A 29 2.04 3.14 -14.92
CA ALA A 29 2.96 3.02 -16.04
C ALA A 29 2.23 3.13 -17.38
N LYS A 30 1.11 2.41 -17.53
CA LYS A 30 0.27 2.49 -18.74
C LYS A 30 -0.20 3.92 -19.01
N GLU A 31 -0.75 4.60 -18.00
CA GLU A 31 -1.23 5.99 -18.14
C GLU A 31 -0.10 6.96 -18.49
N LYS A 32 1.09 6.78 -17.92
CA LYS A 32 2.27 7.58 -18.28
C LYS A 32 2.72 7.36 -19.72
N SER A 33 2.72 6.11 -20.19
CA SER A 33 3.04 5.79 -21.58
C SER A 33 2.04 6.41 -22.55
N SER A 34 0.74 6.32 -22.25
CA SER A 34 -0.31 7.00 -23.01
C SER A 34 -0.13 8.51 -23.04
N GLN A 35 0.15 9.13 -21.89
CA GLN A 35 0.41 10.57 -21.82
C GLN A 35 1.64 10.96 -22.65
N SER A 36 2.71 10.15 -22.62
CA SER A 36 3.92 10.38 -23.43
C SER A 36 3.68 10.23 -24.93
N ALA A 37 2.75 9.36 -25.34
CA ALA A 37 2.35 9.19 -26.73
C ALA A 37 1.49 10.34 -27.28
N GLY A 38 1.31 11.42 -26.50
CA GLY A 38 0.46 12.56 -26.87
C GLY A 38 -1.04 12.29 -26.73
N THR A 39 -1.44 11.10 -26.28
CA THR A 39 -2.85 10.83 -25.97
C THR A 39 -3.21 11.51 -24.66
N ARG A 40 -4.23 12.36 -24.70
CA ARG A 40 -4.74 13.02 -23.51
C ARG A 40 -5.34 11.95 -22.59
N PRO A 41 -4.93 11.88 -21.32
CA PRO A 41 -5.50 10.90 -20.39
C PRO A 41 -7.01 11.13 -20.28
N GLU A 42 -7.80 10.06 -20.35
CA GLU A 42 -9.27 10.14 -20.30
C GLU A 42 -9.76 10.92 -19.08
N LYS A 43 -9.02 10.83 -17.96
CA LYS A 43 -9.27 11.58 -16.74
C LYS A 43 -7.94 12.12 -16.19
N PRO A 44 -7.70 13.45 -16.20
CA PRO A 44 -6.44 14.02 -15.73
C PRO A 44 -6.15 13.72 -14.24
N ALA A 45 -7.19 13.43 -13.45
CA ALA A 45 -7.06 13.05 -12.05
C ALA A 45 -6.56 11.61 -11.82
N THR A 46 -6.53 10.75 -12.86
CA THR A 46 -6.20 9.32 -12.72
C THR A 46 -4.79 9.11 -12.19
N ILE A 47 -3.79 9.76 -12.78
CA ILE A 47 -2.39 9.67 -12.37
C ILE A 47 -2.22 10.12 -10.90
N GLY A 48 -2.87 11.23 -10.52
CA GLY A 48 -2.84 11.73 -9.15
C GLY A 48 -3.48 10.76 -8.15
N ASN A 49 -4.59 10.12 -8.52
CA ASN A 49 -5.23 9.11 -7.69
C ASN A 49 -4.39 7.83 -7.57
N LEU A 50 -3.78 7.36 -8.66
CA LEU A 50 -2.91 6.19 -8.65
C LEU A 50 -1.69 6.41 -7.75
N LYS A 51 -1.03 7.58 -7.82
CA LYS A 51 0.07 7.94 -6.92
C LYS A 51 -0.35 7.93 -5.45
N LYS A 52 -1.52 8.50 -5.13
CA LYS A 52 -2.07 8.49 -3.76
C LYS A 52 -2.39 7.07 -3.30
N GLN A 53 -2.91 6.22 -4.18
CA GLN A 53 -3.21 4.82 -3.86
C GLN A 53 -1.93 4.03 -3.56
N ILE A 54 -0.86 4.21 -4.36
CA ILE A 54 0.44 3.59 -4.12
C ILE A 54 1.00 4.02 -2.76
N ALA A 55 1.05 5.34 -2.49
CA ALA A 55 1.58 5.87 -1.23
C ALA A 55 0.83 5.31 0.00
N ARG A 56 -0.50 5.16 -0.10
CA ARG A 56 -1.32 4.57 0.97
C ARG A 56 -1.02 3.09 1.17
N CYS A 57 -0.92 2.31 0.10
CA CYS A 57 -0.59 0.89 0.20
C CYS A 57 0.79 0.69 0.84
N MET A 58 1.80 1.47 0.43
CA MET A 58 3.14 1.47 1.04
C MET A 58 3.08 1.80 2.52
N THR A 59 2.34 2.85 2.90
CA THR A 59 2.19 3.25 4.31
C THR A 59 1.60 2.11 5.14
N LEU A 60 0.52 1.48 4.66
CA LEU A 60 -0.14 0.38 5.37
C LEU A 60 0.74 -0.87 5.49
N ILE A 61 1.50 -1.19 4.44
CA ILE A 61 2.48 -2.28 4.45
C ILE A 61 3.54 -2.00 5.53
N SER A 62 4.11 -0.79 5.57
CA SER A 62 5.08 -0.40 6.59
C SER A 62 4.50 -0.39 8.01
N GLU A 63 3.27 0.09 8.20
CA GLU A 63 2.56 0.03 9.50
C GLU A 63 2.42 -1.43 9.97
N LYS A 64 2.03 -2.34 9.08
CA LYS A 64 1.88 -3.77 9.39
C LYS A 64 3.22 -4.46 9.69
N GLN A 65 4.29 -4.12 8.97
CA GLN A 65 5.63 -4.65 9.24
C GLN A 65 6.13 -4.21 10.62
N ARG A 66 6.03 -2.92 10.94
CA ARG A 66 6.41 -2.40 12.26
C ARG A 66 5.59 -3.02 13.39
N ALA A 67 4.30 -3.26 13.18
CA ALA A 67 3.47 -3.96 14.15
C ALA A 67 3.95 -5.40 14.39
N LYS A 68 4.29 -6.15 13.33
CA LYS A 68 4.89 -7.49 13.45
C LYS A 68 6.22 -7.48 14.21
N GLU A 69 7.11 -6.55 13.88
CA GLU A 69 8.42 -6.42 14.54
C GLU A 69 8.27 -6.15 16.04
N LYS A 70 7.30 -5.30 16.43
CA LYS A 70 7.01 -5.00 17.82
C LYS A 70 6.55 -6.24 18.60
N THR A 71 5.63 -7.01 18.02
CA THR A 71 5.15 -8.26 18.63
C THR A 71 6.26 -9.31 18.79
N LEU A 72 7.22 -9.37 17.86
CA LEU A 72 8.38 -10.26 17.97
C LEU A 72 9.33 -9.85 19.10
N SER A 73 9.53 -8.54 19.30
CA SER A 73 10.42 -8.02 20.35
C SER A 73 9.87 -8.23 21.76
N GLU A 74 8.54 -8.16 21.94
CA GLU A 74 7.87 -8.33 23.24
C GLU A 74 7.79 -9.80 23.68
N ASN A 75 7.82 -10.75 22.74
CA ASN A 75 7.85 -12.18 23.08
C ASN A 75 9.25 -12.65 23.54
N LYS A 76 10.31 -12.00 23.07
CA LYS A 76 11.70 -12.36 23.40
C LYS A 76 12.09 -11.97 24.83
N THR A 77 11.46 -10.93 25.39
CA THR A 77 11.71 -10.46 26.76
C THR A 77 10.96 -11.27 27.84
N LYS A 78 9.89 -12.01 27.46
CA LYS A 78 9.09 -12.82 28.41
C LYS A 78 9.54 -14.28 28.56
N GLY A 79 10.41 -14.77 27.67
CA GLY A 79 10.88 -16.17 27.67
C GLY A 79 12.16 -16.45 28.47
N GLY A 80 12.72 -15.44 29.15
CA GLY A 80 14.04 -15.51 29.78
C GLY A 80 14.03 -15.30 31.30
N ILE A 81 13.06 -15.84 32.03
CA ILE A 81 13.15 -15.99 33.50
C ILE A 81 12.52 -17.34 33.89
N GLY A 82 13.22 -18.42 33.57
CA GLY A 82 12.99 -19.73 34.18
C GLY A 82 14.25 -20.09 34.96
N LYS A 83 14.14 -20.07 36.29
CA LYS A 83 15.19 -20.48 37.24
C LYS A 83 15.57 -21.95 37.06
#